data_AF-A0A1W1XJN4-F1
#
_entry.id   AF-A0A1W1XJN4-F1
#
_cell.length_a   1.000
_cell.length_b   1.000
_cell.length_c   1.000
_cell.angle_alpha   90.00
_cell.angle_beta   90.00
_cell.angle_gamma   90.00
#
_symmetry.space_group_name_H-M   'P 1'
#
loop_
_entity.id
_entity.type
_entity.pdbx_description
1 polymer ?
#
loop_
_entity_poly.entity_id
_entity_poly.type
_entity_poly.pdbx_seq_one_letter_code
_entity_poly.pdbx_strand_id
1 'polypeptide(L)' 'MNEEKIDLPQELFDNTPLEPTKVFDNLYCIGSRSVVAWVLKTSEGIILIDSMWDNHDAKLIIDGMKKLDLSPQEIKKMYN' A
#
# COMPACT_ATOMS: atom_id res chain seq x y z
N MET A 1 9.90 2.04 37.09
CA MET A 1 10.52 2.04 35.75
C MET A 1 9.77 3.11 34.97
N ASN A 2 10.41 4.24 34.68
CA ASN A 2 9.76 5.29 33.89
C ASN A 2 9.80 4.82 32.45
N GLU A 3 8.65 4.67 31.81
CA GLU A 3 8.58 4.41 30.38
C GLU A 3 9.13 5.65 29.66
N GLU A 4 10.27 5.50 28.99
CA GLU A 4 10.74 6.51 28.05
C GLU A 4 9.69 6.63 26.94
N LYS A 5 9.04 7.79 26.85
CA LYS A 5 8.21 8.13 25.69
C LYS A 5 9.15 8.22 24.49
N ILE A 6 9.09 7.23 23.62
CA ILE A 6 9.73 7.26 22.32
C ILE A 6 9.00 8.32 21.48
N ASP A 7 9.71 9.39 21.13
CA ASP A 7 9.22 10.38 20.17
C ASP A 7 9.41 9.82 18.76
N LEU A 8 8.31 9.42 18.14
CA LEU A 8 8.32 8.84 16.80
C LEU A 8 8.27 9.95 15.75
N PRO A 9 8.95 9.79 14.59
CA PRO A 9 8.85 10.73 13.48
C PRO A 9 7.39 10.98 13.10
N GLN A 10 7.00 12.24 12.91
CA GLN A 10 5.61 12.62 12.62
C GLN A 10 5.14 12.07 11.26
N GLU A 11 6.07 11.82 10.35
CA GLU A 11 5.84 11.26 9.02
C GLU A 11 5.18 9.88 9.07
N LEU A 12 5.42 9.10 10.14
CA LEU A 12 4.76 7.81 10.35
C LEU A 12 3.24 7.93 10.48
N PHE A 13 2.72 9.11 10.79
CA PHE A 13 1.30 9.37 10.95
C PHE A 13 0.72 10.27 9.85
N ASP A 14 1.50 10.57 8.80
CA ASP A 14 1.03 11.35 7.66
C ASP A 14 0.28 10.45 6.66
N ASN A 15 -1.03 10.34 6.85
CA ASN A 15 -1.92 9.57 6.00
C ASN A 15 -2.37 10.31 4.73
N THR A 16 -1.68 11.40 4.33
CA THR A 16 -1.97 12.08 3.06
C THR A 16 -1.83 11.08 1.90
N PRO A 17 -2.92 10.77 1.16
CA PRO A 17 -2.87 9.81 0.07
C PRO A 17 -1.95 10.27 -1.06
N LEU A 18 -1.14 9.35 -1.60
CA LEU A 18 -0.35 9.57 -2.80
C LEU A 18 -1.21 9.24 -4.03
N GLU A 19 -0.88 9.83 -5.18
CA GLU A 19 -1.51 9.41 -6.44
C GLU A 19 -0.99 8.00 -6.80
N PRO A 20 -1.88 7.00 -6.93
CA PRO A 20 -1.51 5.64 -7.30
C PRO A 20 -0.75 5.66 -8.62
N THR A 21 0.44 5.07 -8.65
CA THR A 21 1.35 5.24 -9.78
C THR A 21 1.88 3.91 -10.26
N LYS A 22 1.84 3.72 -11.59
CA LYS A 22 2.62 2.68 -12.26
C LYS A 22 4.08 3.14 -12.32
N VAL A 23 4.92 2.57 -11.47
CA VAL A 23 6.34 2.99 -11.34
C VAL A 23 7.24 2.32 -12.38
N PHE A 24 6.86 1.14 -12.87
CA PHE A 24 7.56 0.39 -13.91
C PHE A 24 6.60 -0.54 -14.67
N ASP A 25 7.08 -1.25 -15.69
CA ASP A 25 6.31 -2.11 -16.63
C ASP A 25 5.12 -2.84 -16.01
N ASN A 26 5.32 -3.51 -14.87
CA ASN A 26 4.30 -4.27 -14.17
C ASN A 26 4.29 -4.03 -12.65
N LEU A 27 4.94 -2.96 -12.19
CA LEU A 27 5.07 -2.61 -10.77
C LEU A 27 4.35 -1.30 -10.49
N TYR A 28 3.56 -1.29 -9.42
CA TYR A 28 2.72 -0.17 -9.02
C TYR A 28 2.88 0.13 -7.53
N CYS A 29 2.76 1.41 -7.17
CA CYS A 29 2.87 1.91 -5.80
C CYS A 29 1.54 2.57 -5.40
N ILE A 30 1.00 2.18 -4.24
CA ILE A 30 -0.27 2.69 -3.71
C ILE A 30 -0.13 2.89 -2.20
N GLY A 31 -0.50 4.06 -1.69
CA GLY A 31 -0.48 4.31 -0.26
C GLY A 31 -0.51 5.80 0.09
N SER A 32 0.06 6.14 1.23
CA SER A 32 0.14 7.48 1.79
C SER A 32 1.59 7.96 1.92
N ARG A 33 1.79 9.19 2.42
CA ARG A 33 3.13 9.69 2.76
C ARG A 33 3.82 8.87 3.85
N SER A 34 3.06 8.20 4.71
CA SER A 34 3.56 7.35 5.78
C SER A 34 4.02 5.97 5.28
N VAL A 35 3.14 5.25 4.60
CA VAL A 35 3.37 3.86 4.20
C VAL A 35 2.74 3.56 2.84
N VAL A 36 3.34 2.64 2.10
CA VAL A 36 2.85 2.20 0.78
C VAL A 36 2.83 0.69 0.68
N ALA A 37 1.84 0.18 -0.04
CA ALA A 37 1.82 -1.18 -0.56
C ALA A 37 2.33 -1.20 -2.01
N TRP A 38 3.00 -2.30 -2.36
CA TRP A 38 3.46 -2.56 -3.72
C TRP A 38 2.58 -3.61 -4.38
N VAL A 39 2.20 -3.34 -5.62
CA VAL A 39 1.42 -4.26 -6.45
C VAL A 39 2.28 -4.69 -7.63
N LEU A 40 2.57 -5.98 -7.72
CA LEU A 40 3.31 -6.58 -8.83
C LEU A 40 2.36 -7.43 -9.67
N LYS A 41 2.13 -7.03 -10.92
CA LYS A 41 1.29 -7.77 -11.87
C LYS A 41 2.13 -8.84 -12.58
N THR A 42 1.68 -10.08 -12.52
CA THR A 42 2.29 -11.22 -13.22
C THR A 42 1.27 -11.86 -14.16
N SER A 43 1.71 -12.79 -15.01
CA SER A 43 0.81 -13.59 -15.85
C SER A 43 -0.10 -14.53 -15.05
N GLU A 44 0.28 -14.89 -13.82
CA GLU A 44 -0.50 -15.79 -12.95
C GLU A 44 -1.49 -15.04 -12.07
N GLY A 45 -1.40 -13.71 -12.04
CA GLY A 45 -2.19 -12.82 -11.19
C GLY A 45 -1.33 -11.79 -10.46
N ILE A 46 -1.92 -11.15 -9.46
CA ILE A 46 -1.29 -10.05 -8.72
C ILE A 46 -0.65 -10.57 -7.44
N ILE A 47 0.56 -10.07 -7.15
CA ILE A 47 1.20 -10.16 -5.85
C ILE A 47 1.06 -8.78 -5.18
N LEU A 48 0.47 -8.78 -3.98
CA LEU A 48 0.42 -7.60 -3.10
C LEU A 48 1.52 -7.73 -2.04
N ILE A 49 2.32 -6.68 -1.86
CA ILE A 49 3.35 -6.61 -0.82
C ILE A 49 2.96 -5.48 0.12
N ASP A 50 2.84 -5.82 1.39
CA ASP A 50 2.22 -5.08 2.49
C ASP A 50 0.70 -4.87 2.33
N SER A 51 0.01 -4.71 3.46
CA SER A 51 -1.40 -4.35 3.57
C SER A 51 -1.62 -3.11 4.44
N MET A 52 -0.54 -2.46 4.90
CA MET A 52 -0.55 -1.23 5.70
C MET A 52 -1.31 -1.43 7.03
N TRP A 53 -1.83 -0.37 7.66
CA TRP A 53 -2.20 -0.40 9.08
C TRP A 53 -3.60 -0.92 9.37
N ASP A 54 -4.60 -0.50 8.59
CA ASP A 54 -6.00 -0.70 8.94
C ASP A 54 -6.96 -0.84 7.74
N ASN A 55 -8.27 -0.79 8.02
CA ASN A 55 -9.30 -0.90 6.98
C ASN A 55 -9.40 0.34 6.07
N HIS A 56 -9.00 1.53 6.53
CA HIS A 56 -8.96 2.72 5.69
C HIS A 56 -7.84 2.57 4.65
N ASP A 57 -6.71 2.06 5.09
CA ASP A 57 -5.58 1.72 4.24
C ASP A 57 -5.92 0.62 3.24
N ALA A 58 -6.58 -0.45 3.67
CA ALA A 58 -7.05 -1.50 2.76
C ALA A 58 -7.98 -0.93 1.68
N LYS A 59 -8.85 0.02 2.03
CA LYS A 59 -9.71 0.72 1.08
C LYS A 59 -8.90 1.59 0.12
N LEU A 60 -7.87 2.28 0.60
CA LEU A 60 -6.96 3.07 -0.22
C LEU A 60 -6.24 2.19 -1.26
N ILE A 61 -5.77 1.00 -0.87
CA ILE A 61 -5.18 0.03 -1.80
C ILE A 61 -6.18 -0.36 -2.89
N ILE A 62 -7.39 -0.78 -2.50
CA ILE A 62 -8.44 -1.23 -3.42
C ILE A 62 -8.81 -0.12 -4.43
N ASP A 63 -8.99 1.11 -3.94
CA ASP A 63 -9.38 2.24 -4.80
C ASP A 63 -8.22 2.65 -5.71
N GLY A 64 -6.97 2.58 -5.22
CA GLY A 64 -5.78 2.82 -6.03
C GLY A 64 -5.57 1.77 -7.12
N MET A 65 -5.82 0.49 -6.84
CA MET A 65 -5.76 -0.57 -7.84
C MET A 65 -6.76 -0.30 -8.97
N LYS A 66 -8.00 0.08 -8.62
CA LYS A 66 -9.04 0.39 -9.62
C LYS A 66 -8.67 1.59 -10.49
N LYS A 67 -8.07 2.64 -9.91
CA LYS A 67 -7.57 3.81 -10.66
C LYS A 67 -6.48 3.45 -11.68
N LEU A 68 -5.74 2.37 -11.41
CA LEU A 68 -4.65 1.86 -12.25
C LEU A 68 -5.12 0.75 -13.21
N ASP A 69 -6.44 0.58 -13.40
CA ASP A 69 -7.05 -0.48 -14.20
C ASP A 69 -6.63 -1.90 -13.76
N LEU A 70 -6.36 -2.08 -12.46
CA LEU A 70 -6.08 -3.37 -11.83
C LEU A 70 -7.31 -3.88 -11.10
N SER A 71 -7.53 -5.19 -11.14
CA SER A 71 -8.59 -5.85 -10.37
C SER A 71 -8.03 -6.40 -9.06
N PRO A 72 -8.53 -5.95 -7.89
CA PRO A 72 -8.19 -6.56 -6.60
C PRO A 72 -8.53 -8.06 -6.51
N GLN A 73 -9.49 -8.54 -7.31
CA GLN A 73 -9.87 -9.94 -7.38
C GLN A 73 -8.77 -10.81 -8.04
N GLU A 74 -7.82 -10.20 -8.74
CA GLU A 74 -6.67 -10.90 -9.34
C GLU A 74 -5.54 -11.14 -8.34
N ILE A 75 -5.62 -10.64 -7.10
CA ILE A 75 -4.62 -10.91 -6.06
C ILE A 75 -4.58 -12.42 -5.78
N LYS A 76 -3.40 -13.03 -5.95
CA LYS A 76 -3.14 -14.45 -5.67
C LYS A 76 -2.27 -14.67 -4.45
N LYS A 77 -1.39 -13.73 -4.16
CA LYS A 77 -0.47 -13.81 -3.03
C LYS A 77 -0.37 -12.45 -2.36
N MET A 78 -0.25 -12.48 -1.04
CA MET A 78 0.01 -11.31 -0.22
C MET A 78 1.20 -11.63 0.70
N TYR A 79 2.15 -10.70 0.78
CA TYR A 79 3.29 -10.76 1.70
C TYR A 79 3.23 -9.52 2.59
N ASN A 80 3.38 -9.67 3.91
CA ASN A 80 3.48 -8.58 4.88
C ASN A 80 4.83 -8.72 5.60
#